data_AF-A0A183I9B3-F1
#
_entry.id   AF-A0A183I9B3-F1
#
_cell.length_a   1.000
_cell.length_b   1.000
_cell.length_c   1.000
_cell.angle_alpha   90.00
_cell.angle_beta   90.00
_cell.angle_gamma   90.00
#
_symmetry.space_group_name_H-M   'P 1'
#
loop_
_entity.id
_entity.type
_entity.pdbx_description
1 polymer ?
#
loop_
_entity_poly.entity_id
_entity_poly.type
_entity_poly.pdbx_seq_one_letter_code
_entity_poly.pdbx_strand_id
1 'polypeptide(L)'
;LKWTPTDTSFNDRFNKYLDVSFFQHKIHWFSIINSSIMTLFLVGLVLAILMRTLRKDYARYSKESDVDDIEGDLSDEYGWKQIHGDVFRPPSHLMLFCSLVGTGYHVFIVLIVVICSTIIGELYTQRGSLLSAIIFSYAAISPVNGFVGGSMYARFGGKLWIKQMLLGTFLLPAVICSTAFLINFIAVYYTATRAIPFTSMLAITAICFFVILPLSLVGTVLGRNLSGQASYPCRINAVPRPIPEKKLYMEPLVIILLGGILPFGSIFIEV
;
A
#
# COMPACT_ATOMS: atom_id res chain seq x y z
N LEU A 1 -26.65 -45.95 27.51
CA LEU A 1 -27.06 -45.02 26.44
C LEU A 1 -28.53 -45.26 26.12
N LYS A 2 -29.42 -44.30 26.43
CA LYS A 2 -30.83 -44.35 26.04
C LYS A 2 -30.97 -43.56 24.73
N TRP A 3 -31.28 -44.25 23.66
CA TRP A 3 -31.58 -43.63 22.37
C TRP A 3 -33.03 -43.20 22.35
N THR A 4 -33.30 -41.97 21.89
CA THR A 4 -34.66 -41.46 21.67
C THR A 4 -34.93 -41.33 20.18
N PRO A 5 -36.09 -41.81 19.69
CA PRO A 5 -36.45 -41.67 18.29
C PRO A 5 -36.63 -40.18 17.95
N THR A 6 -36.33 -39.83 16.69
CA THR A 6 -36.41 -38.47 16.18
C THR A 6 -37.28 -38.46 14.94
N ASP A 7 -38.25 -37.54 14.91
CA ASP A 7 -39.25 -37.39 13.84
C ASP A 7 -38.70 -36.70 12.59
N THR A 8 -37.46 -36.17 12.62
CA THR A 8 -36.84 -35.54 11.46
C THR A 8 -36.21 -36.57 10.52
N SER A 9 -36.45 -36.39 9.21
CA SER A 9 -35.88 -37.20 8.14
C SER A 9 -34.35 -37.16 8.19
N PHE A 10 -33.67 -38.24 7.82
CA PHE A 10 -32.20 -38.31 7.88
C PHE A 10 -31.52 -37.17 7.08
N ASN A 11 -32.08 -36.83 5.92
CA ASN A 11 -31.55 -35.78 5.05
C ASN A 11 -31.70 -34.38 5.67
N ASP A 12 -32.73 -34.15 6.49
CA ASP A 12 -33.03 -32.84 7.09
C ASP A 12 -32.40 -32.66 8.47
N ARG A 13 -31.84 -33.71 9.07
CA ARG A 13 -31.19 -33.64 10.39
C ARG A 13 -30.02 -32.66 10.43
N PHE A 14 -29.32 -32.51 9.31
CA PHE A 14 -28.20 -31.58 9.20
C PHE A 14 -28.64 -30.11 9.11
N ASN A 15 -29.89 -29.85 8.70
CA ASN A 15 -30.42 -28.48 8.57
C ASN A 15 -30.43 -27.73 9.91
N LYS A 16 -30.57 -28.43 11.04
CA LYS A 16 -30.47 -27.85 12.39
C LYS A 16 -29.09 -27.23 12.67
N TYR A 17 -28.04 -27.75 12.06
CA TYR A 17 -26.67 -27.22 12.16
C TYR A 17 -26.34 -26.22 11.06
N LEU A 18 -27.18 -26.14 10.03
CA LEU A 18 -27.12 -25.18 8.93
C LEU A 18 -28.02 -23.96 9.20
N ASP A 19 -28.64 -23.84 10.37
CA ASP A 19 -29.49 -22.70 10.71
C ASP A 19 -28.63 -21.43 10.88
N VAL A 20 -28.44 -20.77 9.75
CA VAL A 20 -27.62 -19.57 9.53
C VAL A 20 -28.06 -18.42 10.44
N SER A 21 -29.32 -18.44 10.88
CA SER A 21 -29.94 -17.42 11.72
C SER A 21 -29.31 -17.30 13.12
N PHE A 22 -28.78 -18.40 13.68
CA PHE A 22 -28.19 -18.42 15.02
C PHE A 22 -26.76 -17.86 15.06
N PHE A 23 -25.99 -18.01 13.98
CA PHE A 23 -24.58 -17.61 13.93
C PHE A 23 -24.31 -16.29 13.18
N GLN A 24 -25.19 -15.85 12.26
CA GLN A 24 -24.89 -14.67 11.41
C GLN A 24 -25.50 -13.34 11.87
N HIS A 25 -26.68 -13.32 12.52
CA HIS A 25 -27.46 -12.06 12.58
C HIS A 25 -27.06 -11.06 13.67
N LYS A 26 -26.48 -11.48 14.80
CA LYS A 26 -26.12 -10.53 15.88
C LYS A 26 -24.69 -10.00 15.83
N ILE A 27 -23.76 -10.76 15.25
CA ILE A 27 -22.32 -10.43 15.29
C ILE A 27 -21.92 -9.54 14.10
N HIS A 28 -22.52 -9.73 12.92
CA HIS A 28 -22.13 -9.00 11.71
C HIS A 28 -22.49 -7.51 11.74
N TRP A 29 -23.71 -7.16 12.16
CA TRP A 29 -24.13 -5.75 12.24
C TRP A 29 -23.39 -4.97 13.34
N PHE A 30 -23.06 -5.62 14.46
CA PHE A 30 -22.22 -5.04 15.50
C PHE A 30 -20.80 -4.74 14.98
N SER A 31 -20.21 -5.67 14.24
CA SER A 31 -18.91 -5.46 13.57
C SER A 31 -18.95 -4.33 12.55
N ILE A 32 -20.02 -4.25 11.74
CA ILE A 32 -20.21 -3.16 10.77
C ILE A 32 -20.31 -1.81 11.47
N ILE A 33 -21.09 -1.72 12.56
CA ILE A 33 -21.20 -0.46 13.32
C ILE A 33 -19.85 -0.07 13.91
N ASN A 34 -19.14 -1.02 14.51
CA ASN A 34 -17.86 -0.75 15.15
C ASN A 34 -16.82 -0.23 14.13
N SER A 35 -16.70 -0.88 12.97
CA SER A 35 -15.80 -0.43 11.89
C SER A 35 -16.26 0.90 11.29
N SER A 36 -17.56 1.14 11.19
CA SER A 36 -18.13 2.41 10.70
C SER A 36 -17.84 3.58 11.66
N ILE A 37 -18.02 3.38 12.97
CA ILE A 37 -17.72 4.40 13.99
C ILE A 37 -16.24 4.75 13.98
N MET A 38 -15.36 3.75 13.92
CA MET A 38 -13.91 3.99 13.85
C MET A 38 -13.50 4.72 12.57
N THR A 39 -14.08 4.34 11.43
CA THR A 39 -13.81 5.01 10.16
C THR A 39 -14.26 6.47 10.19
N LEU A 40 -15.47 6.75 10.69
CA LEU A 40 -15.99 8.12 10.83
C LEU A 40 -15.15 8.95 11.80
N PHE A 41 -14.72 8.36 12.92
CA PHE A 41 -13.84 9.04 13.88
C PHE A 41 -12.50 9.41 13.24
N LEU A 42 -11.86 8.46 12.52
CA LEU A 42 -10.57 8.69 11.87
C LEU A 42 -10.68 9.75 10.77
N VAL A 43 -11.72 9.68 9.93
CA VAL A 43 -12.00 10.69 8.90
C VAL A 43 -12.26 12.06 9.52
N GLY A 44 -13.07 12.12 10.59
CA GLY A 44 -13.35 13.36 11.32
C GLY A 44 -12.09 14.00 11.92
N LEU A 45 -11.21 13.19 12.51
CA LEU A 45 -9.91 13.63 13.04
C LEU A 45 -9.03 14.19 11.90
N VAL A 46 -8.89 13.46 10.80
CA VAL A 46 -8.09 13.89 9.63
C VAL A 46 -8.65 15.19 9.06
N LEU A 47 -9.97 15.30 8.88
CA LEU A 47 -10.62 16.52 8.40
C LEU A 47 -10.42 17.69 9.36
N ALA A 48 -10.52 17.47 10.68
CA ALA A 48 -10.28 18.52 11.66
C ALA A 48 -8.83 19.04 11.61
N ILE A 49 -7.84 18.13 11.51
CA ILE A 49 -6.43 18.52 11.33
C ILE A 49 -6.26 19.29 10.02
N LEU A 50 -6.80 18.76 8.91
CA LEU A 50 -6.68 19.38 7.60
C LEU A 50 -7.33 20.77 7.56
N MET A 51 -8.54 20.92 8.11
CA MET A 51 -9.24 22.21 8.21
C MET A 51 -8.53 23.20 9.14
N ARG A 52 -7.87 22.71 10.20
CA ARG A 52 -7.05 23.55 11.08
C ARG A 52 -5.80 24.04 10.36
N THR A 53 -5.13 23.18 9.62
CA THR A 53 -3.95 23.52 8.82
C THR A 53 -4.32 24.49 7.69
N LEU A 54 -5.37 24.20 6.93
CA LEU A 54 -5.85 25.08 5.86
C LEU A 54 -6.30 26.44 6.37
N ARG A 55 -7.06 26.53 7.48
CA ARG A 55 -7.44 27.82 8.05
C ARG A 55 -6.23 28.63 8.50
N LYS A 56 -5.24 27.97 9.10
CA LYS A 56 -3.98 28.61 9.51
C LYS A 56 -3.18 29.11 8.31
N ASP A 57 -3.08 28.30 7.25
CA ASP A 57 -2.37 28.67 6.03
C ASP A 57 -3.10 29.81 5.30
N TYR A 58 -4.42 29.75 5.17
CA TYR A 58 -5.23 30.79 4.54
C TYR A 58 -5.15 32.13 5.29
N ALA A 59 -5.31 32.12 6.61
CA ALA A 59 -5.19 33.32 7.44
C ALA A 59 -3.78 33.93 7.44
N ARG A 60 -2.78 33.14 7.03
CA ARG A 60 -1.41 33.62 6.84
C ARG A 60 -1.23 34.30 5.49
N TYR A 61 -1.73 33.70 4.41
CA TYR A 61 -1.70 34.31 3.07
C TYR A 61 -2.48 35.63 3.03
N SER A 62 -3.64 35.72 3.70
CA SER A 62 -4.44 36.95 3.73
C SER A 62 -3.77 38.11 4.46
N LYS A 63 -2.82 37.85 5.38
CA LYS A 63 -2.06 38.91 6.06
C LYS A 63 -0.88 39.40 5.23
N GLU A 64 -0.39 38.60 4.31
CA GLU A 64 0.77 38.93 3.48
C GLU A 64 0.35 39.85 2.33
N SER A 65 -0.85 39.65 1.76
CA SER A 65 -1.43 40.55 0.75
C SER A 65 -1.72 41.97 1.23
N ASP A 66 -1.86 42.19 2.53
CA ASP A 66 -2.11 43.52 3.13
C ASP A 66 -0.79 44.27 3.46
N VAL A 67 0.37 43.61 3.37
CA VAL A 67 1.69 44.17 3.76
C VAL A 67 2.56 44.50 2.53
N ASP A 68 2.09 44.23 1.32
CA ASP A 68 2.82 44.37 0.05
C ASP A 68 3.05 45.82 -0.45
N ASP A 69 2.77 46.86 0.33
CA ASP A 69 2.96 48.26 -0.12
C ASP A 69 4.34 48.87 0.21
N ILE A 70 5.25 48.23 0.98
CA ILE A 70 6.52 48.87 1.38
C ILE A 70 7.72 47.90 1.57
N GLU A 71 8.02 46.96 0.64
CA GLU A 71 9.38 46.37 0.50
C GLU A 71 9.47 45.36 -0.67
N GLY A 72 9.47 45.87 -1.90
CA GLY A 72 9.39 45.09 -3.14
C GLY A 72 10.66 44.42 -3.67
N ASP A 73 11.56 43.85 -2.85
CA ASP A 73 12.69 43.09 -3.42
C ASP A 73 13.35 41.97 -2.56
N LEU A 74 12.87 41.65 -1.34
CA LEU A 74 13.58 40.72 -0.42
C LEU A 74 12.68 39.80 0.45
N SER A 75 11.45 39.51 0.04
CA SER A 75 10.62 38.49 0.71
C SER A 75 10.92 37.10 0.13
N ASP A 76 11.94 36.44 0.66
CA ASP A 76 12.29 35.04 0.41
C ASP A 76 11.03 34.16 0.27
N GLU A 77 10.74 33.68 -0.95
CA GLU A 77 9.65 32.73 -1.26
C GLU A 77 9.37 31.81 -0.06
N TYR A 78 8.18 31.81 0.58
CA TYR A 78 7.98 31.05 1.82
C TYR A 78 7.43 29.62 1.60
N GLY A 79 7.81 28.70 2.49
CA GLY A 79 7.20 27.36 2.63
C GLY A 79 7.48 26.40 1.47
N TRP A 80 6.43 25.87 0.83
CA TRP A 80 6.56 24.92 -0.29
C TRP A 80 7.15 25.56 -1.56
N LYS A 81 7.10 26.89 -1.68
CA LYS A 81 7.75 27.60 -2.79
C LYS A 81 9.27 27.54 -2.68
N GLN A 82 9.86 27.48 -1.49
CA GLN A 82 11.33 27.35 -1.32
C GLN A 82 11.90 26.09 -1.93
N ILE A 83 11.10 25.02 -1.95
CA ILE A 83 11.53 23.70 -2.38
C ILE A 83 11.22 23.43 -3.86
N HIS A 84 10.62 24.37 -4.60
CA HIS A 84 10.18 24.15 -5.98
C HIS A 84 11.34 23.68 -6.89
N GLY A 85 12.53 24.26 -6.72
CA GLY A 85 13.75 23.90 -7.45
C GLY A 85 14.54 22.73 -6.84
N ASP A 86 14.20 22.28 -5.63
CA ASP A 86 14.87 21.20 -4.90
C ASP A 86 14.12 19.87 -5.03
N VAL A 87 12.79 19.89 -5.22
CA VAL A 87 11.91 18.71 -5.37
C VAL A 87 12.30 17.82 -6.55
N PHE A 88 12.85 18.40 -7.61
CA PHE A 88 13.23 17.67 -8.82
C PHE A 88 14.65 17.09 -8.78
N ARG A 89 15.38 17.31 -7.69
CA ARG A 89 16.71 16.73 -7.53
C ARG A 89 16.61 15.20 -7.32
N PRO A 90 17.53 14.40 -7.88
CA PRO A 90 17.61 12.99 -7.56
C PRO A 90 17.80 12.79 -6.05
N PRO A 91 16.96 11.95 -5.39
CA PRO A 91 17.13 11.64 -3.97
C PRO A 91 18.37 10.77 -3.73
N SER A 92 18.90 10.82 -2.50
CA SER A 92 20.12 10.07 -2.11
C SER A 92 20.02 8.57 -2.35
N HIS A 93 18.83 7.99 -2.15
CA HIS A 93 18.53 6.58 -2.39
C HIS A 93 17.60 6.38 -3.59
N LEU A 94 17.97 6.94 -4.74
CA LEU A 94 17.19 6.91 -5.98
C LEU A 94 16.65 5.53 -6.35
N MET A 95 17.47 4.48 -6.26
CA MET A 95 17.07 3.13 -6.67
C MET A 95 15.95 2.56 -5.78
N LEU A 96 16.08 2.70 -4.46
CA LEU A 96 15.05 2.27 -3.50
C LEU A 96 13.79 3.10 -3.67
N PHE A 97 13.93 4.41 -3.79
CA PHE A 97 12.80 5.33 -3.95
C PHE A 97 11.95 4.99 -5.17
N CYS A 98 12.55 4.91 -6.37
CA CYS A 98 11.80 4.57 -7.59
C CYS A 98 11.18 3.16 -7.53
N SER A 99 11.87 2.21 -6.88
CA SER A 99 11.36 0.85 -6.70
C SER A 99 10.15 0.80 -5.77
N LEU A 100 10.16 1.56 -4.67
CA LEU A 100 9.03 1.68 -3.74
C LEU A 100 7.84 2.38 -4.40
N VAL A 101 8.07 3.45 -5.18
CA VAL A 101 7.00 4.15 -5.92
C VAL A 101 6.35 3.23 -6.95
N GLY A 102 7.15 2.52 -7.76
CA GLY A 102 6.63 1.55 -8.74
C GLY A 102 5.82 0.43 -8.07
N THR A 103 6.33 -0.11 -6.96
CA THR A 103 5.62 -1.12 -6.16
C THR A 103 4.31 -0.57 -5.59
N GLY A 104 4.30 0.68 -5.11
CA GLY A 104 3.10 1.33 -4.57
C GLY A 104 1.98 1.46 -5.61
N TYR A 105 2.31 1.93 -6.82
CA TYR A 105 1.34 1.97 -7.92
C TYR A 105 0.84 0.59 -8.31
N HIS A 106 1.73 -0.40 -8.38
CA HIS A 106 1.36 -1.78 -8.69
C HIS A 106 0.39 -2.36 -7.67
N VAL A 107 0.69 -2.26 -6.37
CA VAL A 107 -0.18 -2.75 -5.29
C VAL A 107 -1.51 -2.01 -5.28
N PHE A 108 -1.52 -0.69 -5.51
CA PHE A 108 -2.74 0.11 -5.56
C PHE A 108 -3.69 -0.33 -6.68
N ILE A 109 -3.17 -0.55 -7.89
CA ILE A 109 -4.00 -1.01 -9.01
C ILE A 109 -4.47 -2.45 -8.77
N VAL A 110 -3.60 -3.33 -8.26
CA VAL A 110 -3.99 -4.71 -7.88
C VAL A 110 -5.13 -4.69 -6.86
N LEU A 111 -5.05 -3.82 -5.85
CA LEU A 111 -6.09 -3.66 -4.84
C LEU A 111 -7.44 -3.29 -5.47
N ILE A 112 -7.46 -2.27 -6.35
CA ILE A 112 -8.68 -1.85 -7.04
C ILE A 112 -9.25 -3.00 -7.88
N VAL A 113 -8.40 -3.66 -8.68
CA VAL A 113 -8.82 -4.76 -9.57
C VAL A 113 -9.39 -5.93 -8.77
N VAL A 114 -8.74 -6.31 -7.67
CA VAL A 114 -9.21 -7.40 -6.80
C VAL A 114 -10.54 -7.03 -6.12
N ILE A 115 -10.70 -5.78 -5.65
CA ILE A 115 -11.97 -5.33 -5.05
C ILE A 115 -13.09 -5.42 -6.08
N CYS A 116 -12.90 -4.86 -7.28
CA CYS A 116 -13.89 -4.93 -8.35
C CYS A 116 -14.21 -6.38 -8.74
N SER A 117 -13.19 -7.22 -8.87
CA SER A 117 -13.37 -8.64 -9.20
C SER A 117 -14.11 -9.41 -8.12
N THR A 118 -13.89 -9.06 -6.85
CA THR A 118 -14.59 -9.69 -5.71
C THR A 118 -16.07 -9.30 -5.68
N ILE A 119 -16.40 -8.05 -6.01
CA ILE A 119 -17.78 -7.56 -6.07
C ILE A 119 -18.53 -8.20 -7.24
N ILE A 120 -17.91 -8.27 -8.43
CA ILE A 120 -18.55 -8.77 -9.65
C ILE A 120 -18.64 -10.30 -9.67
N GLY A 121 -17.56 -10.99 -9.29
CA GLY A 121 -17.40 -12.43 -9.48
C GLY A 121 -17.80 -13.28 -8.26
N GLU A 122 -18.37 -12.68 -7.21
CA GLU A 122 -18.70 -13.33 -5.93
C GLU A 122 -17.55 -14.23 -5.41
N LEU A 123 -16.29 -13.80 -5.63
CA LEU A 123 -15.09 -14.59 -5.35
C LEU A 123 -14.90 -14.92 -3.85
N TYR A 124 -15.72 -14.31 -2.99
CA TYR A 124 -15.78 -14.60 -1.55
C TYR A 124 -16.46 -15.93 -1.21
N THR A 125 -17.21 -16.53 -2.15
CA THR A 125 -17.98 -17.75 -1.90
C THR A 125 -17.13 -19.03 -1.88
N GLN A 126 -16.04 -19.05 -2.65
CA GLN A 126 -15.17 -20.22 -2.78
C GLN A 126 -13.87 -20.07 -1.99
N ARG A 127 -13.53 -21.08 -1.19
CA ARG A 127 -12.30 -21.10 -0.38
C ARG A 127 -11.07 -21.04 -1.29
N GLY A 128 -10.19 -20.06 -1.05
CA GLY A 128 -8.93 -19.90 -1.81
C GLY A 128 -9.07 -19.21 -3.17
N SER A 129 -10.29 -18.91 -3.62
CA SER A 129 -10.54 -18.17 -4.87
C SER A 129 -9.97 -16.75 -4.80
N LEU A 130 -10.22 -16.06 -3.68
CA LEU A 130 -9.69 -14.71 -3.44
C LEU A 130 -8.15 -14.67 -3.43
N LEU A 131 -7.48 -15.62 -2.77
CA LEU A 131 -6.01 -15.71 -2.77
C LEU A 131 -5.46 -15.95 -4.18
N SER A 132 -6.10 -16.82 -4.95
CA SER A 132 -5.71 -17.11 -6.33
C SER A 132 -5.90 -15.88 -7.22
N ALA A 133 -7.01 -15.14 -7.04
CA ALA A 133 -7.29 -13.91 -7.76
C ALA A 133 -6.26 -12.81 -7.45
N ILE A 134 -5.81 -12.70 -6.19
CA ILE A 134 -4.73 -11.77 -5.81
C ILE A 134 -3.42 -12.14 -6.52
N ILE A 135 -3.00 -13.41 -6.46
CA ILE A 135 -1.75 -13.86 -7.09
C ILE A 135 -1.79 -13.61 -8.61
N PHE A 136 -2.90 -13.96 -9.26
CA PHE A 136 -3.07 -13.76 -10.69
C PHE A 136 -3.08 -12.28 -11.07
N SER A 137 -3.87 -11.45 -10.37
CA SER A 137 -3.92 -10.00 -10.63
C SER A 137 -2.58 -9.33 -10.38
N TYR A 138 -1.87 -9.73 -9.31
CA TYR A 138 -0.53 -9.24 -9.02
C TYR A 138 0.45 -9.57 -10.15
N ALA A 139 0.43 -10.80 -10.65
CA ALA A 139 1.27 -11.21 -11.77
C ALA A 139 0.92 -10.45 -13.06
N ALA A 140 -0.36 -10.32 -13.39
CA ALA A 140 -0.83 -9.64 -14.60
C ALA A 140 -0.49 -8.14 -14.62
N ILE A 141 -0.53 -7.46 -13.47
CA ILE A 141 -0.31 -6.01 -13.34
C ILE A 141 1.18 -5.68 -13.09
N SER A 142 2.06 -6.68 -13.02
CA SER A 142 3.51 -6.50 -12.83
C SER A 142 4.23 -5.58 -13.85
N PRO A 143 3.76 -5.38 -15.11
CA PRO A 143 4.34 -4.37 -16.00
C PRO A 143 4.23 -2.94 -15.45
N VAL A 144 3.20 -2.63 -14.65
CA VAL A 144 3.01 -1.28 -14.07
C VAL A 144 4.16 -0.92 -13.15
N ASN A 145 4.60 -1.86 -12.30
CA ASN A 145 5.75 -1.65 -11.42
C ASN A 145 6.99 -1.29 -12.23
N GLY A 146 7.26 -2.09 -13.27
CA GLY A 146 8.36 -1.86 -14.19
C GLY A 146 8.26 -0.50 -14.89
N PHE A 147 7.08 -0.15 -15.41
CA PHE A 147 6.83 1.10 -16.14
C PHE A 147 7.02 2.34 -15.27
N VAL A 148 6.35 2.40 -14.11
CA VAL A 148 6.41 3.56 -13.21
C VAL A 148 7.79 3.69 -12.58
N GLY A 149 8.35 2.60 -12.05
CA GLY A 149 9.69 2.61 -11.45
C GLY A 149 10.78 2.93 -12.48
N GLY A 150 10.71 2.31 -13.65
CA GLY A 150 11.69 2.48 -14.73
C GLY A 150 11.65 3.87 -15.39
N SER A 151 10.45 4.41 -15.62
CA SER A 151 10.28 5.79 -16.14
C SER A 151 10.82 6.82 -15.15
N MET A 152 10.43 6.73 -13.87
CA MET A 152 10.90 7.65 -12.84
C MET A 152 12.42 7.56 -12.62
N TYR A 153 12.98 6.35 -12.61
CA TYR A 153 14.42 6.14 -12.48
C TYR A 153 15.20 6.74 -13.66
N ALA A 154 14.66 6.63 -14.89
CA ALA A 154 15.24 7.28 -16.06
C ALA A 154 15.14 8.82 -16.00
N ARG A 155 14.01 9.38 -15.54
CA ARG A 155 13.83 10.84 -15.40
C ARG A 155 14.86 11.46 -14.47
N PHE A 156 15.24 10.76 -13.40
CA PHE A 156 16.30 11.23 -12.48
C PHE A 156 17.73 10.89 -12.93
N GLY A 157 17.94 10.42 -14.17
CA GLY A 157 19.26 10.14 -14.72
C GLY A 157 19.88 8.82 -14.24
N GLY A 158 19.08 7.87 -13.75
CA GLY A 158 19.53 6.58 -13.29
C GLY A 158 20.09 5.68 -14.40
N LYS A 159 21.35 5.25 -14.26
CA LYS A 159 22.07 4.43 -15.25
C LYS A 159 21.87 2.92 -15.06
N LEU A 160 21.78 2.44 -13.81
CA LEU A 160 21.75 1.02 -13.45
C LEU A 160 20.32 0.45 -13.43
N TRP A 161 19.64 0.53 -14.56
CA TRP A 161 18.20 0.26 -14.66
C TRP A 161 17.80 -1.19 -14.44
N ILE A 162 18.65 -2.15 -14.82
CA ILE A 162 18.41 -3.58 -14.55
C ILE A 162 18.40 -3.83 -13.04
N LYS A 163 19.32 -3.19 -12.29
CA LYS A 163 19.35 -3.31 -10.82
C LYS A 163 18.11 -2.68 -10.18
N GLN A 164 17.66 -1.53 -10.69
CA GLN A 164 16.43 -0.91 -10.22
C GLN A 164 15.21 -1.80 -10.51
N MET A 165 15.10 -2.35 -11.71
CA MET A 165 14.03 -3.28 -12.08
C MET A 165 14.01 -4.51 -11.17
N LEU A 166 15.16 -5.16 -10.97
CA LEU A 166 15.26 -6.32 -10.08
C LEU A 166 14.87 -5.97 -8.65
N LEU A 167 15.33 -4.82 -8.14
CA LEU A 167 14.95 -4.34 -6.82
C LEU A 167 13.43 -4.11 -6.73
N GLY A 168 12.82 -3.37 -7.66
CA GLY A 168 11.37 -3.13 -7.66
C GLY A 168 10.55 -4.41 -7.80
N THR A 169 11.02 -5.36 -8.60
CA THR A 169 10.32 -6.63 -8.85
C THR A 169 10.34 -7.55 -7.62
N PHE A 170 11.49 -7.66 -6.94
CA PHE A 170 11.68 -8.64 -5.87
C PHE A 170 11.57 -8.07 -4.46
N LEU A 171 11.62 -6.76 -4.24
CA LEU A 171 11.59 -6.18 -2.89
C LEU A 171 10.37 -6.65 -2.08
N LEU A 172 9.17 -6.42 -2.61
CA LEU A 172 7.93 -6.78 -1.91
C LEU A 172 7.73 -8.30 -1.81
N PRO A 173 7.88 -9.09 -2.90
CA PRO A 173 7.82 -10.55 -2.81
C PRO A 173 8.83 -11.13 -1.81
N ALA A 174 10.06 -10.61 -1.76
CA ALA A 174 11.07 -11.09 -0.82
C ALA A 174 10.68 -10.82 0.63
N VAL A 175 10.16 -9.63 0.94
CA VAL A 175 9.68 -9.29 2.30
C VAL A 175 8.52 -10.22 2.69
N ILE A 176 7.53 -10.39 1.81
CA ILE A 176 6.36 -11.25 2.07
C ILE A 176 6.77 -12.72 2.20
N CYS A 177 7.65 -13.22 1.33
CA CYS A 177 8.11 -14.61 1.39
C CYS A 177 8.96 -14.85 2.65
N SER A 178 9.77 -13.88 3.07
CA SER A 178 10.57 -14.00 4.28
C SER A 178 9.69 -14.09 5.53
N THR A 179 8.68 -13.22 5.65
CA THR A 179 7.74 -13.27 6.78
C THR A 179 6.90 -14.54 6.75
N ALA A 180 6.37 -14.91 5.58
CA ALA A 180 5.60 -16.14 5.42
C ALA A 180 6.43 -17.39 5.74
N PHE A 181 7.72 -17.42 5.35
CA PHE A 181 8.63 -18.52 5.66
C PHE A 181 8.85 -18.68 7.17
N LEU A 182 9.10 -17.57 7.88
CA LEU A 182 9.27 -17.59 9.35
C LEU A 182 8.01 -18.11 10.05
N ILE A 183 6.83 -17.65 9.64
CA ILE A 183 5.55 -18.12 10.17
C ILE A 183 5.34 -19.61 9.82
N ASN A 184 5.68 -20.02 8.60
CA ASN A 184 5.53 -21.40 8.15
C ASN A 184 6.44 -22.36 8.92
N PHE A 185 7.66 -21.92 9.28
CA PHE A 185 8.58 -22.71 10.11
C PHE A 185 7.95 -23.05 11.48
N ILE A 186 7.32 -22.06 12.12
CA ILE A 186 6.59 -22.24 13.37
C ILE A 186 5.38 -23.15 13.16
N ALA A 187 4.61 -22.94 12.09
CA ALA A 187 3.43 -23.74 11.77
C ALA A 187 3.77 -25.23 11.56
N VAL A 188 4.88 -25.52 10.89
CA VAL A 188 5.38 -26.90 10.70
C VAL A 188 5.80 -27.51 12.03
N TYR A 189 6.50 -26.76 12.89
CA TYR A 189 6.90 -27.23 14.22
C TYR A 189 5.69 -27.67 15.07
N TYR A 190 4.60 -26.90 15.05
CA TYR A 190 3.37 -27.24 15.74
C TYR A 190 2.47 -28.25 15.00
N THR A 191 2.92 -28.82 13.88
CA THR A 191 2.12 -29.71 13.02
C THR A 191 0.75 -29.10 12.66
N ALA A 192 0.74 -27.79 12.39
CA ALA A 192 -0.48 -27.08 12.07
C ALA A 192 -1.02 -27.54 10.71
N THR A 193 -2.32 -27.83 10.63
CA THR A 193 -3.01 -28.25 9.40
C THR A 193 -2.95 -27.20 8.27
N ARG A 194 -2.63 -25.95 8.60
CA ARG A 194 -2.51 -24.82 7.67
C ARG A 194 -1.06 -24.47 7.27
N ALA A 195 -0.09 -25.34 7.57
CA ALA A 195 1.27 -25.17 7.06
C ALA A 195 1.26 -25.14 5.52
N ILE A 196 1.96 -24.17 4.93
CA ILE A 196 2.05 -24.00 3.49
C ILE A 196 2.92 -25.15 2.95
N PRO A 197 2.40 -25.98 2.03
CA PRO A 197 3.16 -27.08 1.48
C PRO A 197 4.30 -26.56 0.59
N PHE A 198 5.41 -27.30 0.59
CA PHE A 198 6.60 -26.94 -0.19
C PHE A 198 6.30 -26.70 -1.68
N THR A 199 5.40 -27.49 -2.26
CA THR A 199 4.98 -27.34 -3.66
C THR A 199 4.38 -25.97 -3.95
N SER A 200 3.58 -25.40 -3.04
CA SER A 200 3.00 -24.07 -3.23
C SER A 200 4.06 -22.98 -3.16
N MET A 201 5.07 -23.13 -2.30
CA MET A 201 6.19 -22.18 -2.22
C MET A 201 7.02 -22.20 -3.52
N LEU A 202 7.26 -23.39 -4.08
CA LEU A 202 7.95 -23.54 -5.36
C LEU A 202 7.12 -22.92 -6.50
N ALA A 203 5.81 -23.13 -6.52
CA ALA A 203 4.92 -22.54 -7.51
C ALA A 203 4.94 -21.00 -7.48
N ILE A 204 4.86 -20.39 -6.30
CA ILE A 204 4.95 -18.92 -6.14
C ILE A 204 6.31 -18.41 -6.64
N THR A 205 7.40 -19.12 -6.31
CA THR A 205 8.74 -18.77 -6.78
C THR A 205 8.82 -18.84 -8.30
N ALA A 206 8.27 -19.88 -8.92
CA ALA A 206 8.20 -20.00 -10.38
C ALA A 206 7.42 -18.85 -11.01
N ILE A 207 6.26 -18.46 -10.46
CA ILE A 207 5.49 -17.30 -10.95
C ILE A 207 6.33 -16.01 -10.89
N CYS A 208 7.09 -15.80 -9.81
CA CYS A 208 7.99 -14.65 -9.67
C CYS A 208 9.04 -14.58 -10.79
N PHE A 209 9.71 -15.70 -11.10
CA PHE A 209 10.79 -15.71 -12.09
C PHE A 209 10.30 -15.80 -13.54
N PHE A 210 9.27 -16.60 -13.82
CA PHE A 210 8.83 -16.89 -15.19
C PHE A 210 7.69 -16.01 -15.69
N VAL A 211 6.97 -15.33 -14.79
CA VAL A 211 5.85 -14.45 -15.17
C VAL A 211 6.14 -13.01 -14.76
N ILE A 212 6.32 -12.77 -13.47
CA ILE A 212 6.44 -11.39 -12.94
C ILE A 212 7.71 -10.70 -13.48
N LEU A 213 8.87 -11.35 -13.40
CA LEU A 213 10.13 -10.79 -13.89
C LEU A 213 10.11 -10.38 -15.38
N PRO A 214 9.72 -11.25 -16.34
CA PRO A 214 9.67 -10.84 -17.74
C PRO A 214 8.63 -9.76 -18.01
N LEU A 215 7.46 -9.80 -17.36
CA LEU A 215 6.44 -8.76 -17.51
C LEU A 215 6.93 -7.41 -16.95
N SER A 216 7.59 -7.40 -15.79
CA SER A 216 8.23 -6.21 -15.24
C SER A 216 9.36 -5.68 -16.11
N LEU A 217 10.14 -6.55 -16.77
CA LEU A 217 11.14 -6.14 -17.75
C LEU A 217 10.52 -5.40 -18.93
N VAL A 218 9.45 -5.95 -19.52
CA VAL A 218 8.71 -5.29 -20.61
C VAL A 218 8.21 -3.91 -20.14
N GLY A 219 7.60 -3.86 -18.96
CA GLY A 219 7.15 -2.60 -18.34
C GLY A 219 8.29 -1.58 -18.19
N THR A 220 9.44 -1.99 -17.67
CA THR A 220 10.60 -1.12 -17.48
C THR A 220 11.17 -0.59 -18.79
N VAL A 221 11.28 -1.43 -19.82
CA VAL A 221 11.75 -0.97 -21.14
C VAL A 221 10.79 0.06 -21.73
N LEU A 222 9.47 -0.21 -21.67
CA LEU A 222 8.44 0.72 -22.15
C LEU A 222 8.46 2.04 -21.36
N GLY A 223 8.51 1.99 -20.03
CA GLY A 223 8.52 3.18 -19.18
C GLY A 223 9.73 4.08 -19.42
N ARG A 224 10.91 3.48 -19.59
CA ARG A 224 12.14 4.22 -19.91
C ARG A 224 12.07 4.90 -21.28
N ASN A 225 11.53 4.22 -22.28
CA ASN A 225 11.50 4.73 -23.65
C ASN A 225 10.38 5.77 -23.87
N LEU A 226 9.20 5.56 -23.28
CA LEU A 226 8.03 6.42 -23.48
C LEU A 226 7.97 7.60 -22.50
N SER A 227 8.46 7.43 -21.28
CA SER A 227 8.30 8.42 -20.20
C SER A 227 9.56 8.62 -19.37
N GLY A 228 10.72 8.22 -19.88
CA GLY A 228 12.01 8.38 -19.21
C GLY A 228 12.65 9.76 -19.39
N GLN A 229 12.13 10.60 -20.27
CA GLN A 229 12.63 11.97 -20.45
C GLN A 229 12.13 12.89 -19.34
N ALA A 230 13.05 13.64 -18.74
CA ALA A 230 12.73 14.58 -17.69
C ALA A 230 12.18 15.88 -18.26
N SER A 231 10.92 16.21 -17.96
CA SER A 231 10.30 17.50 -18.25
C SER A 231 10.03 18.22 -16.93
N TYR A 232 10.99 19.03 -16.47
CA TYR A 232 10.84 19.81 -15.24
C TYR A 232 10.26 21.19 -15.55
N PRO A 233 9.25 21.67 -14.77
CA PRO A 233 8.62 22.97 -15.01
C PRO A 233 9.51 24.15 -14.59
N CYS A 234 10.58 23.90 -13.84
CA CYS A 234 11.52 24.89 -13.35
C CYS A 234 12.96 24.39 -13.42
N ARG A 235 13.91 25.32 -13.32
CA ARG A 235 15.34 25.00 -13.22
C ARG A 235 15.64 24.39 -11.85
N ILE A 236 16.37 23.28 -11.85
CA ILE A 236 16.81 22.61 -10.61
C ILE A 236 17.96 23.41 -9.99
N ASN A 237 17.89 23.66 -8.68
CA ASN A 237 18.99 24.27 -7.96
C ASN A 237 20.17 23.30 -7.87
N ALA A 238 21.39 23.78 -8.10
CA ALA A 238 22.60 22.94 -8.06
C ALA A 238 23.04 22.61 -6.61
N VAL A 239 22.88 23.57 -5.69
CA VAL A 239 23.34 23.45 -4.30
C VAL A 239 22.15 23.12 -3.39
N PRO A 240 22.24 22.11 -2.50
CA PRO A 240 21.18 21.85 -1.53
C PRO A 240 21.07 23.00 -0.55
N ARG A 241 19.85 23.45 -0.27
CA ARG A 241 19.63 24.41 0.82
C ARG A 241 19.94 23.75 2.17
N PRO A 242 20.49 24.49 3.14
CA PRO A 242 20.69 23.98 4.49
C PRO A 242 19.34 23.64 5.13
N ILE A 243 19.21 22.42 5.64
CA ILE A 243 18.00 21.95 6.31
C ILE A 243 18.12 22.32 7.80
N PRO A 244 17.14 23.02 8.40
CA PRO A 244 17.16 23.31 9.82
C PRO A 244 17.10 22.03 10.66
N GLU A 245 17.63 22.07 11.88
CA GLU A 245 17.60 20.91 12.77
C GLU A 245 16.16 20.48 13.07
N LYS A 246 15.90 19.19 12.86
CA LYS A 246 14.60 18.57 13.13
C LYS A 246 14.43 18.38 14.64
N LYS A 247 13.21 18.62 15.11
CA LYS A 247 12.81 18.28 16.48
C LYS A 247 12.61 16.77 16.60
N LEU A 248 12.75 16.22 17.80
CA LEU A 248 12.64 14.77 18.06
C LEU A 248 11.34 14.14 17.51
N TYR A 249 10.20 14.81 17.67
CA TYR A 249 8.92 14.31 17.17
C TYR A 249 8.76 14.37 15.64
N MET A 250 9.69 15.05 14.95
CA MET A 250 9.79 15.09 13.49
C MET A 250 10.80 14.06 12.96
N GLU A 251 11.39 13.23 13.82
CA GLU A 251 12.24 12.12 13.40
C GLU A 251 11.44 11.06 12.64
N PRO A 252 11.93 10.55 11.49
CA PRO A 252 11.22 9.56 10.69
C PRO A 252 10.80 8.33 11.49
N LEU A 253 11.64 7.82 12.39
CA LEU A 253 11.32 6.65 13.22
C LEU A 253 10.17 6.93 14.19
N VAL A 254 10.16 8.10 14.81
CA VAL A 254 9.08 8.50 15.74
C VAL A 254 7.77 8.66 14.99
N ILE A 255 7.81 9.28 13.80
CA ILE A 255 6.64 9.42 12.93
C ILE A 255 6.12 8.05 12.47
N ILE A 256 7.00 7.13 12.06
CA ILE A 256 6.62 5.78 11.62
C ILE A 256 5.95 5.01 12.77
N LEU A 257 6.51 5.07 13.99
CA LEU A 257 5.93 4.40 15.15
C LEU A 257 4.58 5.01 15.55
N LEU A 258 4.49 6.34 15.71
CA LEU A 258 3.26 7.02 16.08
C LEU A 258 2.17 6.86 15.00
N GLY A 259 2.55 6.97 13.73
CA GLY A 259 1.65 6.77 12.60
C GLY A 259 1.17 5.33 12.46
N GLY A 260 1.97 4.34 12.88
CA GLY A 260 1.63 2.93 12.85
C GLY A 260 0.71 2.47 14.00
N ILE A 261 0.73 3.15 15.15
CA ILE A 261 -0.10 2.78 16.32
C ILE A 261 -1.60 2.90 15.99
N LEU A 262 -2.01 3.92 15.24
CA LEU A 262 -3.42 4.13 14.87
C LEU A 262 -3.99 2.99 13.99
N PRO A 263 -3.40 2.63 12.83
CA PRO A 263 -3.87 1.50 12.05
C PRO A 263 -3.70 0.17 12.78
N PHE A 264 -2.65 0.00 13.59
CA PHE A 264 -2.50 -1.20 14.43
C PHE A 264 -3.66 -1.35 15.43
N GLY A 265 -4.00 -0.28 16.15
CA GLY A 265 -5.13 -0.29 17.10
C GLY A 265 -6.46 -0.56 16.41
N SER A 266 -6.67 0.00 15.22
CA SER A 266 -7.87 -0.27 14.41
C SER A 266 -8.00 -1.75 14.05
N ILE A 267 -6.92 -2.36 13.52
CA ILE A 267 -6.93 -3.78 13.14
C ILE A 267 -7.08 -4.67 14.37
N PHE A 268 -6.40 -4.36 15.48
CA PHE A 268 -6.47 -5.14 16.72
C PHE A 268 -7.87 -5.16 17.35
N ILE A 269 -8.65 -4.08 17.20
CA ILE A 269 -10.03 -4.01 17.70
C ILE A 269 -10.99 -4.79 16.78
N GLU A 270 -10.66 -4.90 15.49
CA GLU A 270 -11.54 -5.48 14.47
C GLU A 270 -11.32 -7.00 14.27
N VAL A 271 -10.10 -7.51 14.53
CA VAL A 271 -9.72 -8.94 14.43
C VAL A 271 -9.92 -9.67 15.75
#